data_AF-R7S7N5-F1
#
_entry.id   AF-R7S7N5-F1
#
_cell.length_a   1.000
_cell.length_b   1.000
_cell.length_c   1.000
_cell.angle_alpha   90.00
_cell.angle_beta   90.00
_cell.angle_gamma   90.00
#
_symmetry.space_group_name_H-M   'P 1'
#
loop_
_entity.id
_entity.type
_entity.pdbx_description
1 polymer ?
#
loop_
_entity_poly.entity_id
_entity_poly.type
_entity_poly.pdbx_seq_one_letter_code
_entity_poly.pdbx_strand_id
1 'polypeptide(L)'
;LHMFPIEPTSETLSLFATYMCHHIEPRSVDSYLSGICSELEPFYPAVRTARASPLVSRTMKGFKRLRSKPIVRKRALSKDELARAVASFGLNPSHDDLLFIAILLTGFHALLRLGELVWPDDTALQTYRKLTMRTSVKVDANTFEYLLPAHKADAFFEGNRVLVQRSAGAPDPHAAFCAFLKIRDTAFPFRAELWLRANATVPTRSWFMRRLRGIFPRDIAGHSMRAGGATSLAAAGVSPTTIQ
;
A
#
# COMPACT_ATOMS: atom_id res chain seq x y z
N LEU A 1 -16.81 -2.83 38.90
CA LEU A 1 -17.18 -3.35 37.56
C LEU A 1 -18.68 -3.14 37.36
N HIS A 2 -19.08 -2.39 36.34
CA HIS A 2 -20.39 -1.72 36.21
C HIS A 2 -21.61 -2.63 35.89
N MET A 3 -21.59 -3.91 36.28
CA MET A 3 -22.69 -4.88 36.06
C MET A 3 -23.26 -4.91 34.63
N PHE A 4 -22.43 -4.69 33.60
CA PHE A 4 -22.88 -4.81 32.22
C PHE A 4 -23.09 -6.29 31.84
N PRO A 5 -24.07 -6.59 30.97
CA PRO A 5 -24.22 -7.93 30.42
C PRO A 5 -22.96 -8.34 29.65
N ILE A 6 -22.63 -9.63 29.71
CA ILE A 6 -21.50 -10.20 28.98
C ILE A 6 -21.77 -10.15 27.47
N GLU A 7 -23.03 -10.36 27.07
CA GLU A 7 -23.45 -10.25 25.67
C GLU A 7 -23.42 -8.78 25.21
N PRO A 8 -22.78 -8.46 24.07
CA PRO A 8 -22.79 -7.11 23.52
C PRO A 8 -24.20 -6.65 23.17
N THR A 9 -24.63 -5.53 23.73
CA THR A 9 -25.91 -4.88 23.44
C THR A 9 -25.70 -3.59 22.66
N SER A 10 -26.78 -3.03 22.13
CA SER A 10 -26.75 -1.70 21.49
C SER A 10 -26.23 -0.62 22.46
N GLU A 11 -26.56 -0.74 23.75
CA GLU A 11 -26.12 0.17 24.80
C GLU A 11 -24.62 0.01 25.08
N THR A 12 -24.12 -1.21 25.31
CA THR A 12 -22.70 -1.41 25.62
C THR A 12 -21.81 -1.04 24.45
N LEU A 13 -22.22 -1.31 23.20
CA LEU A 13 -21.53 -0.87 21.99
C LEU A 13 -21.56 0.67 21.83
N SER A 14 -22.67 1.32 22.17
CA SER A 14 -22.79 2.78 22.13
C SER A 14 -21.92 3.45 23.21
N LEU A 15 -21.87 2.88 24.42
CA LEU A 15 -20.99 3.34 25.50
C LEU A 15 -19.52 3.17 25.14
N PHE A 16 -19.15 2.00 24.60
CA PHE A 16 -17.81 1.77 24.06
C PHE A 16 -17.45 2.80 22.98
N ALA A 17 -18.36 3.02 22.01
CA ALA A 17 -18.16 3.98 20.95
C ALA A 17 -17.96 5.41 21.50
N THR A 18 -18.78 5.80 22.47
CA THR A 18 -18.71 7.09 23.16
C THR A 18 -17.34 7.26 23.80
N TYR A 19 -16.96 6.33 24.68
CA TYR A 19 -15.67 6.34 25.36
C TYR A 19 -14.51 6.42 24.36
N MET A 20 -14.46 5.52 23.38
CA MET A 20 -13.35 5.47 22.42
C MET A 20 -13.29 6.71 21.53
N CYS A 21 -14.41 7.31 21.14
CA CYS A 21 -14.43 8.54 20.35
C CYS A 21 -13.89 9.76 21.12
N HIS A 22 -13.77 9.68 22.45
CA HIS A 22 -13.04 10.70 23.23
C HIS A 22 -11.52 10.56 23.10
N HIS A 23 -11.03 9.36 22.81
CA HIS A 23 -9.60 9.04 22.80
C HIS A 23 -9.00 8.90 21.39
N ILE A 24 -9.78 8.46 20.40
CA ILE A 24 -9.31 8.23 19.02
C ILE A 24 -10.31 8.77 17.98
N GLU A 25 -9.88 8.80 16.72
CA GLU A 25 -10.69 9.25 15.59
C GLU A 25 -11.97 8.39 15.45
N PRO A 26 -13.18 9.00 15.39
CA PRO A 26 -14.44 8.26 15.27
C PRO A 26 -14.51 7.26 14.11
N ARG A 27 -13.84 7.54 12.98
CA ARG A 27 -13.75 6.56 11.87
C ARG A 27 -12.97 5.30 12.23
N SER A 28 -11.96 5.41 13.10
CA SER A 28 -11.22 4.26 13.63
C SER A 28 -12.10 3.46 14.59
N VAL A 29 -12.89 4.13 15.43
CA VAL A 29 -13.88 3.46 16.32
C VAL A 29 -14.90 2.68 15.50
N ASP A 30 -15.40 3.23 14.40
CA ASP A 30 -16.32 2.52 13.50
C ASP A 30 -15.71 1.24 12.90
N SER A 31 -14.41 1.30 12.58
CA SER A 31 -13.65 0.14 12.11
C SER A 31 -13.47 -0.89 13.22
N TYR A 32 -13.23 -0.45 14.46
CA TYR A 32 -13.14 -1.34 15.62
C TYR A 32 -14.47 -2.00 15.94
N LEU A 33 -15.59 -1.28 15.90
CA LEU A 33 -16.92 -1.87 16.04
C LEU A 33 -17.18 -2.95 14.99
N SER A 34 -16.73 -2.74 13.75
CA SER A 34 -16.81 -3.75 12.69
C SER A 34 -15.98 -5.00 13.03
N GLY A 35 -14.75 -4.80 13.53
CA GLY A 35 -13.86 -5.88 13.95
C GLY A 35 -14.41 -6.66 15.15
N ILE A 36 -14.83 -5.95 16.20
CA ILE A 36 -15.48 -6.54 17.39
C ILE A 36 -16.67 -7.40 16.97
N CYS A 37 -17.54 -6.89 16.08
CA CYS A 37 -18.68 -7.69 15.62
C CYS A 37 -18.24 -8.92 14.83
N SER A 38 -17.21 -8.81 13.99
CA SER A 38 -16.70 -9.94 13.20
C SER A 38 -16.12 -11.04 14.08
N GLU A 39 -15.40 -10.69 15.15
CA GLU A 39 -14.80 -11.64 16.08
C GLU A 39 -15.82 -12.25 17.04
N LEU A 40 -16.83 -11.47 17.46
CA LEU A 40 -17.80 -11.91 18.45
C LEU A 40 -19.02 -12.63 17.86
N GLU A 41 -19.33 -12.44 16.58
CA GLU A 41 -20.51 -13.04 15.93
C GLU A 41 -20.64 -14.57 16.11
N PRO A 42 -19.57 -15.38 16.06
CA PRO A 42 -19.67 -16.82 16.33
C PRO A 42 -20.18 -17.17 17.74
N PHE A 43 -19.97 -16.28 18.73
CA PHE A 43 -20.34 -16.50 20.13
C PHE A 43 -21.61 -15.75 20.53
N TYR A 44 -21.85 -14.59 19.89
CA TYR A 44 -22.98 -13.70 20.16
C TYR A 44 -23.64 -13.31 18.83
N PRO A 45 -24.53 -14.16 18.27
CA PRO A 45 -25.11 -13.95 16.94
C PRO A 45 -25.87 -12.62 16.78
N ALA A 46 -26.40 -12.06 17.89
CA ALA A 46 -27.12 -10.80 17.89
C ALA A 46 -26.20 -9.55 17.78
N VAL A 47 -24.87 -9.70 17.88
CA VAL A 47 -23.93 -8.56 17.93
C VAL A 47 -24.00 -7.66 16.69
N ARG A 48 -24.23 -8.23 15.51
CA ARG A 48 -24.40 -7.43 14.28
C ARG A 48 -25.68 -6.61 14.31
N THR A 49 -26.77 -7.19 14.80
CA THR A 49 -28.05 -6.49 14.99
C THR A 49 -27.90 -5.37 16.02
N ALA A 50 -27.21 -5.64 17.13
CA ALA A 50 -26.89 -4.63 18.14
C ALA A 50 -26.05 -3.48 17.58
N ARG A 51 -25.02 -3.76 16.78
CA ARG A 51 -24.22 -2.74 16.07
C ARG A 51 -25.05 -1.95 15.07
N ALA A 52 -25.93 -2.61 14.32
CA ALA A 52 -26.79 -1.97 13.34
C ALA A 52 -27.93 -1.15 13.98
N SER A 53 -28.09 -1.21 15.30
CA SER A 53 -29.15 -0.48 16.00
C SER A 53 -29.10 1.04 15.74
N PRO A 54 -30.26 1.71 15.77
CA PRO A 54 -30.33 3.16 15.64
C PRO A 54 -29.49 3.90 16.70
N LEU A 55 -29.38 3.34 17.90
CA LEU A 55 -28.59 3.91 19.00
C LEU A 55 -27.11 4.03 18.61
N VAL A 56 -26.47 2.92 18.26
CA VAL A 56 -25.05 2.91 17.87
C VAL A 56 -24.82 3.77 16.63
N SER A 57 -25.70 3.67 15.63
CA SER A 57 -25.59 4.44 14.38
C SER A 57 -25.68 5.95 14.62
N ARG A 58 -26.60 6.41 15.48
CA ARG A 58 -26.76 7.83 15.83
C ARG A 58 -25.60 8.33 16.68
N THR A 59 -25.13 7.54 17.66
CA THR A 59 -23.93 7.84 18.46
C THR A 59 -22.72 8.07 17.56
N MET A 60 -22.44 7.13 16.66
CA MET A 60 -21.33 7.25 15.70
C MET A 60 -21.50 8.44 14.76
N LYS A 61 -22.71 8.72 14.28
CA LYS A 61 -22.99 9.91 13.46
C LYS A 61 -22.74 11.20 14.21
N GLY A 62 -23.15 11.27 15.48
CA GLY A 62 -22.89 12.41 16.37
C GLY A 62 -21.39 12.64 16.56
N PHE A 63 -20.65 11.60 16.93
CA PHE A 63 -19.20 11.71 17.13
C PHE A 63 -18.44 12.03 15.85
N LYS A 64 -18.82 11.45 14.70
CA LYS A 64 -18.25 11.83 13.40
C LYS A 64 -18.48 13.32 13.09
N ARG A 65 -19.61 13.90 13.47
CA ARG A 65 -19.87 15.34 13.29
C ARG A 65 -19.08 16.21 14.26
N LEU A 66 -18.98 15.79 15.53
CA LEU A 66 -18.37 16.58 16.59
C LEU A 66 -16.84 16.50 16.62
N ARG A 67 -16.26 15.35 16.25
CA ARG A 67 -14.85 15.05 16.53
C ARG A 67 -14.04 14.52 15.34
N SER A 68 -14.66 14.14 14.22
CA SER A 68 -13.87 13.67 13.09
C SER A 68 -13.05 14.80 12.48
N LYS A 69 -11.79 14.50 12.20
CA LYS A 69 -10.89 15.42 11.51
C LYS A 69 -11.04 15.28 9.99
N PRO A 70 -10.75 16.35 9.23
CA PRO A 70 -10.62 16.27 7.77
C PRO A 70 -9.63 15.17 7.38
N ILE A 71 -9.97 14.41 6.32
CA ILE A 71 -9.08 13.39 5.80
C ILE A 71 -7.94 14.09 5.06
N VAL A 72 -6.74 14.04 5.64
CA VAL A 72 -5.53 14.52 4.96
C VAL A 72 -5.05 13.43 4.01
N ARG A 73 -5.38 13.57 2.72
CA ARG A 73 -4.88 12.67 1.69
C ARG A 73 -3.46 13.04 1.31
N LYS A 74 -2.62 12.03 1.06
CA LYS A 74 -1.31 12.24 0.47
C LYS A 74 -1.48 12.68 -0.98
N ARG A 75 -0.68 13.65 -1.41
CA ARG A 75 -0.73 14.18 -2.77
C ARG A 75 -0.30 13.10 -3.76
N ALA A 76 -0.85 13.13 -4.96
CA ALA A 76 -0.44 12.27 -6.05
C ALA A 76 0.97 12.66 -6.53
N LEU A 77 1.82 11.67 -6.83
CA LEU A 77 3.10 11.93 -7.51
C LEU A 77 2.83 12.38 -8.95
N SER A 78 3.62 13.33 -9.44
CA SER A 78 3.61 13.75 -10.86
C SER A 78 4.80 13.16 -11.62
N LYS A 79 4.73 13.12 -12.96
CA LYS A 79 5.84 12.67 -13.81
C LYS A 79 7.09 13.52 -13.62
N ASP A 80 6.93 14.84 -13.48
CA ASP A 80 8.05 15.76 -13.25
C ASP A 80 8.74 15.50 -11.90
N GLU A 81 7.98 15.12 -10.88
CA GLU A 81 8.52 14.70 -9.59
C GLU A 81 9.33 13.40 -9.69
N LEU A 82 8.87 12.45 -10.51
CA LEU A 82 9.64 11.24 -10.78
C LEU A 82 10.94 11.58 -11.51
N ALA A 83 10.89 12.47 -12.52
CA ALA A 83 12.09 12.91 -13.23
C ALA A 83 13.11 13.56 -12.28
N ARG A 84 12.63 14.44 -11.37
CA ARG A 84 13.48 15.04 -10.33
C ARG A 84 14.08 14.01 -9.37
N ALA A 85 13.31 12.99 -8.98
CA ALA A 85 13.81 11.92 -8.13
C ALA A 85 14.87 11.05 -8.82
N VAL A 86 14.73 10.78 -10.11
CA VAL A 86 15.79 10.08 -10.87
C VAL A 86 17.04 10.95 -10.95
N ALA A 87 16.88 12.24 -11.26
CA ALA A 87 17.99 13.18 -11.37
C ALA A 87 18.75 13.39 -10.04
N SER A 88 18.09 13.25 -8.88
CA SER A 88 18.73 13.50 -7.58
C SER A 88 19.85 12.51 -7.23
N PHE A 89 19.94 11.37 -7.91
CA PHE A 89 20.99 10.36 -7.68
C PHE A 89 22.21 10.54 -8.58
N GLY A 90 22.21 11.53 -9.48
CA GLY A 90 23.35 11.84 -10.35
C GLY A 90 23.65 10.75 -11.38
N LEU A 91 24.90 10.74 -11.88
CA LEU A 91 25.32 9.87 -12.98
C LEU A 91 25.64 8.43 -12.53
N ASN A 92 26.01 8.23 -11.26
CA ASN A 92 26.47 6.94 -10.73
C ASN A 92 25.63 6.52 -9.52
N PRO A 93 24.35 6.15 -9.71
CA PRO A 93 23.50 5.69 -8.63
C PRO A 93 24.05 4.40 -8.01
N SER A 94 23.98 4.27 -6.69
CA SER A 94 24.31 3.03 -6.00
C SER A 94 23.28 1.93 -6.30
N HIS A 95 23.60 0.69 -5.93
CA HIS A 95 22.65 -0.44 -6.03
C HIS A 95 21.30 -0.14 -5.36
N ASP A 96 21.32 0.42 -4.16
CA ASP A 96 20.10 0.75 -3.42
C ASP A 96 19.35 1.96 -4.02
N ASP A 97 20.04 2.86 -4.71
CA ASP A 97 19.42 3.97 -5.44
C ASP A 97 18.70 3.44 -6.69
N LEU A 98 19.35 2.56 -7.45
CA LEU A 98 18.73 1.85 -8.58
C LEU A 98 17.52 1.03 -8.14
N LEU A 99 17.63 0.29 -7.02
CA LEU A 99 16.49 -0.43 -6.43
C LEU A 99 15.34 0.53 -6.07
N PHE A 100 15.65 1.64 -5.42
CA PHE A 100 14.64 2.61 -5.01
C PHE A 100 13.92 3.21 -6.22
N ILE A 101 14.66 3.63 -7.25
CA ILE A 101 14.10 4.17 -8.49
C ILE A 101 13.25 3.11 -9.21
N ALA A 102 13.75 1.88 -9.32
CA ALA A 102 13.02 0.79 -9.96
C ALA A 102 11.67 0.53 -9.25
N ILE A 103 11.65 0.48 -7.91
CA ILE A 103 10.42 0.34 -7.13
C ILE A 103 9.49 1.55 -7.31
N LEU A 104 10.03 2.76 -7.26
CA LEU A 104 9.26 4.01 -7.38
C LEU A 104 8.53 4.09 -8.74
N LEU A 105 9.26 3.84 -9.82
CA LEU A 105 8.71 3.89 -11.18
C LEU A 105 7.78 2.71 -11.44
N THR A 106 8.14 1.51 -10.99
CA THR A 106 7.24 0.35 -11.12
C THR A 106 5.93 0.58 -10.38
N GLY A 107 5.98 1.08 -9.14
CA GLY A 107 4.79 1.39 -8.35
C GLY A 107 3.90 2.47 -8.96
N PHE A 108 4.51 3.46 -9.62
CA PHE A 108 3.77 4.50 -10.33
C PHE A 108 3.12 3.96 -11.61
N HIS A 109 3.89 3.34 -12.49
CA HIS A 109 3.43 2.92 -13.82
C HIS A 109 2.52 1.67 -13.77
N ALA A 110 2.69 0.80 -12.79
CA ALA A 110 1.84 -0.39 -12.59
C ALA A 110 0.68 -0.16 -11.60
N LEU A 111 0.50 1.06 -11.09
CA LEU A 111 -0.54 1.41 -10.10
C LEU A 111 -0.49 0.57 -8.81
N LEU A 112 0.71 0.10 -8.44
CA LEU A 112 0.88 -0.77 -7.28
C LEU A 112 0.92 0.02 -5.98
N ARG A 113 0.42 -0.60 -4.92
CA ARG A 113 0.60 -0.14 -3.55
C ARG A 113 2.02 -0.46 -3.12
N LEU A 114 2.60 0.39 -2.27
CA LEU A 114 3.94 0.14 -1.73
C LEU A 114 4.05 -1.25 -1.06
N GLY A 115 3.01 -1.69 -0.33
CA GLY A 115 3.00 -3.00 0.34
C GLY A 115 3.01 -4.22 -0.58
N GLU A 116 2.86 -4.04 -1.89
CA GLU A 116 2.98 -5.08 -2.92
C GLU A 116 4.44 -5.21 -3.42
N LEU A 117 5.29 -4.21 -3.15
CA LEU A 117 6.66 -4.12 -3.67
C LEU A 117 7.74 -4.29 -2.61
N VAL A 118 7.41 -4.07 -1.33
CA VAL A 118 8.37 -4.07 -0.22
C VAL A 118 7.84 -4.90 0.94
N TRP A 119 8.76 -5.35 1.78
CA TRP A 119 8.45 -6.13 2.95
C TRP A 119 7.80 -5.25 4.05
N PRO A 120 6.74 -5.71 4.77
CA PRO A 120 6.27 -5.01 5.96
C PRO A 120 7.37 -4.87 7.03
N ASP A 121 7.33 -3.76 7.77
CA ASP A 121 8.29 -3.49 8.85
C ASP A 121 8.09 -4.44 10.05
N ASP A 122 6.86 -4.89 10.28
CA ASP A 122 6.54 -5.87 11.31
C ASP A 122 6.97 -7.28 10.87
N THR A 123 7.93 -7.86 11.59
CA THR A 123 8.52 -9.18 11.34
C THR A 123 7.50 -10.31 11.44
N ALA A 124 6.44 -10.17 12.24
CA ALA A 124 5.41 -11.21 12.38
C ALA A 124 4.52 -11.33 11.13
N LEU A 125 4.41 -10.27 10.33
CA LEU A 125 3.62 -10.23 9.10
C LEU A 125 4.41 -10.69 7.87
N GLN A 126 5.68 -11.06 8.07
CA GLN A 126 6.62 -11.38 7.02
C GLN A 126 6.44 -12.79 6.50
N THR A 127 6.23 -12.94 5.20
CA THR A 127 6.11 -14.26 4.58
C THR A 127 6.63 -14.25 3.15
N TYR A 128 7.44 -15.26 2.82
CA TYR A 128 7.97 -15.47 1.47
C TYR A 128 6.88 -15.66 0.42
N ARG A 129 5.69 -16.12 0.83
CA ARG A 129 4.53 -16.28 -0.07
C ARG A 129 4.04 -14.96 -0.68
N LYS A 130 4.42 -13.82 -0.09
CA LYS A 130 4.03 -12.47 -0.55
C LYS A 130 5.14 -11.77 -1.33
N LEU A 131 6.28 -12.42 -1.57
CA LEU A 131 7.40 -11.82 -2.30
C LEU A 131 7.35 -12.11 -3.78
N THR A 132 7.57 -11.07 -4.58
CA THR A 132 7.82 -11.22 -6.00
C THR A 132 9.13 -11.98 -6.22
N MET A 133 9.05 -13.05 -7.00
CA MET A 133 10.20 -13.90 -7.30
C MET A 133 10.89 -13.45 -8.58
N ARG A 134 12.22 -13.43 -8.57
CA ARG A 134 13.07 -13.13 -9.73
C ARG A 134 12.82 -14.08 -10.90
N THR A 135 12.49 -15.34 -10.64
CA THR A 135 12.19 -16.37 -11.65
C THR A 135 10.92 -16.08 -12.44
N SER A 136 10.00 -15.26 -11.91
CA SER A 136 8.78 -14.86 -12.62
C SER A 136 9.00 -13.70 -13.59
N VAL A 137 10.16 -13.04 -13.52
CA VAL A 137 10.45 -11.84 -14.32
C VAL A 137 10.76 -12.23 -15.76
N LYS A 138 10.07 -11.58 -16.70
CA LYS A 138 10.44 -11.57 -18.12
C LYS A 138 10.67 -10.14 -18.57
N VAL A 139 11.68 -9.94 -19.40
CA VAL A 139 12.05 -8.63 -19.94
C VAL A 139 12.17 -8.77 -21.45
N ASP A 140 11.40 -7.97 -22.15
CA ASP A 140 11.48 -7.78 -23.59
C ASP A 140 12.07 -6.40 -23.91
N ALA A 141 12.23 -6.08 -25.20
CA ALA A 141 12.82 -4.81 -25.62
C ALA A 141 12.05 -3.56 -25.13
N ASN A 142 10.73 -3.69 -24.94
CA ASN A 142 9.82 -2.57 -24.62
C ASN A 142 8.99 -2.78 -23.35
N THR A 143 9.09 -3.95 -22.71
CA THR A 143 8.25 -4.32 -21.59
C THR A 143 9.03 -5.12 -20.58
N PHE A 144 8.60 -5.07 -19.33
CA PHE A 144 8.94 -6.09 -18.35
C PHE A 144 7.66 -6.56 -17.66
N GLU A 145 7.65 -7.82 -17.28
CA GLU A 145 6.57 -8.41 -16.51
C GLU A 145 7.09 -9.28 -15.38
N TYR A 146 6.27 -9.43 -14.34
CA TYR A 146 6.49 -10.41 -13.29
C TYR A 146 5.18 -10.81 -12.62
N LEU A 147 5.21 -11.92 -11.89
CA LEU A 147 4.06 -12.38 -11.12
C LEU A 147 4.08 -11.69 -9.74
N LEU A 148 3.06 -10.88 -9.47
CA LEU A 148 2.77 -10.40 -8.13
C LEU A 148 2.02 -11.49 -7.36
N PRO A 149 2.57 -12.00 -6.25
CA PRO A 149 1.87 -13.00 -5.44
C PRO A 149 0.56 -12.45 -4.88
N ALA A 150 -0.36 -13.36 -4.55
CA ALA A 150 -1.70 -13.06 -4.09
C ALA A 150 -1.79 -11.85 -3.14
N HIS A 151 -2.74 -10.97 -3.42
CA HIS A 151 -2.98 -9.72 -2.69
C HIS A 151 -4.35 -9.77 -1.99
N LYS A 152 -4.67 -8.77 -1.16
CA LYS A 152 -5.87 -8.78 -0.30
C LYS A 152 -7.21 -8.97 -1.05
N ALA A 153 -7.28 -8.65 -2.35
CA ALA A 153 -8.48 -8.80 -3.16
C ALA A 153 -8.43 -10.01 -4.11
N ASP A 154 -7.40 -10.84 -4.02
CA ASP A 154 -7.29 -12.11 -4.75
C ASP A 154 -7.88 -13.23 -3.90
N ALA A 155 -9.15 -13.56 -4.17
CA ALA A 155 -9.88 -14.60 -3.44
C ALA A 155 -9.36 -16.02 -3.73
N PHE A 156 -8.70 -16.22 -4.87
CA PHE A 156 -8.26 -17.53 -5.36
C PHE A 156 -6.75 -17.77 -5.21
N PHE A 157 -6.01 -16.76 -4.76
CA PHE A 157 -4.56 -16.79 -4.57
C PHE A 157 -3.76 -17.09 -5.85
N GLU A 158 -4.31 -16.78 -7.01
CA GLU A 158 -3.67 -17.01 -8.32
C GLU A 158 -2.53 -16.02 -8.59
N GLY A 159 -2.53 -14.89 -7.88
CA GLY A 159 -1.63 -13.77 -8.14
C GLY A 159 -2.04 -12.97 -9.38
N ASN A 160 -1.29 -11.91 -9.66
CA ASN A 160 -1.54 -11.04 -10.81
C ASN A 160 -0.26 -10.85 -11.61
N ARG A 161 -0.35 -10.95 -12.94
CA ARG A 161 0.76 -10.55 -13.81
C ARG A 161 0.80 -9.04 -13.91
N VAL A 162 1.90 -8.46 -13.43
CA VAL A 162 2.20 -7.05 -13.60
C VAL A 162 2.97 -6.90 -14.90
N LEU A 163 2.42 -6.15 -15.85
CA LEU A 163 3.08 -5.80 -17.11
C LEU A 163 3.33 -4.29 -17.12
N VAL A 164 4.58 -3.87 -17.28
CA VAL A 164 4.96 -2.47 -17.38
C VAL A 164 5.57 -2.21 -18.74
N GLN A 165 5.00 -1.24 -19.44
CA GLN A 165 5.49 -0.78 -20.73
C GLN A 165 6.52 0.33 -20.54
N ARG A 166 7.48 0.34 -21.46
CA ARG A 166 8.41 1.45 -21.66
C ARG A 166 7.64 2.75 -21.85
N SER A 167 8.12 3.83 -21.25
CA SER A 167 7.54 5.16 -21.47
C SER A 167 8.32 5.90 -22.55
N ALA A 168 7.61 6.56 -23.47
CA ALA A 168 8.23 7.41 -24.49
C ALA A 168 8.87 8.69 -23.90
N GLY A 169 8.52 9.05 -22.65
CA GLY A 169 9.08 10.20 -21.93
C GLY A 169 9.88 9.79 -20.71
N ALA A 170 10.73 10.69 -20.21
CA ALA A 170 11.46 10.49 -18.98
C ALA A 170 10.57 10.73 -17.74
N PRO A 171 10.75 9.97 -16.66
CA PRO A 171 11.66 8.84 -16.53
C PRO A 171 11.09 7.54 -17.11
N ASP A 172 11.96 6.75 -17.76
CA ASP A 172 11.59 5.47 -18.37
C ASP A 172 11.60 4.33 -17.33
N PRO A 173 10.45 3.74 -16.97
CA PRO A 173 10.39 2.64 -16.00
C PRO A 173 11.13 1.39 -16.48
N HIS A 174 11.18 1.15 -17.80
CA HIS A 174 11.82 -0.04 -18.37
C HIS A 174 13.34 0.04 -18.23
N ALA A 175 13.93 1.16 -18.63
CA ALA A 175 15.37 1.39 -18.49
C ALA A 175 15.83 1.31 -17.03
N ALA A 176 15.08 1.93 -16.11
CA ALA A 176 15.39 1.89 -14.69
C ALA A 176 15.30 0.46 -14.11
N PHE A 177 14.26 -0.29 -14.47
CA PHE A 177 14.11 -1.68 -14.04
C PHE A 177 15.24 -2.56 -14.58
N CYS A 178 15.59 -2.44 -15.86
CA CYS A 178 16.70 -3.19 -16.46
C CYS A 178 18.04 -2.86 -15.81
N ALA A 179 18.31 -1.59 -15.52
CA ALA A 179 19.53 -1.15 -14.83
C ALA A 179 19.65 -1.78 -13.43
N PHE A 180 18.55 -1.77 -12.66
CA PHE A 180 18.49 -2.46 -11.37
C PHE A 180 18.66 -3.97 -11.52
N LEU A 181 17.96 -4.60 -12.48
CA LEU A 181 17.99 -6.05 -12.65
C LEU A 181 19.40 -6.54 -12.98
N LYS A 182 20.13 -5.82 -13.83
CA LYS A 182 21.52 -6.13 -14.19
C LYS A 182 22.44 -6.16 -12.97
N ILE A 183 22.40 -5.12 -12.13
CA ILE A 183 23.27 -5.06 -10.94
C ILE A 183 22.85 -6.09 -9.89
N ARG A 184 21.54 -6.31 -9.72
CA ARG A 184 20.98 -7.32 -8.81
C ARG A 184 21.39 -8.73 -9.21
N ASP A 185 21.32 -9.09 -10.49
CA ASP A 185 21.68 -10.43 -10.97
C ASP A 185 23.19 -10.67 -10.94
N THR A 186 23.98 -9.60 -11.14
CA THR A 186 25.45 -9.67 -10.98
C THR A 186 25.83 -9.92 -9.53
N ALA A 187 25.20 -9.23 -8.57
CA ALA A 187 25.51 -9.36 -7.15
C ALA A 187 24.89 -10.61 -6.49
N PHE A 188 23.69 -11.02 -6.93
CA PHE A 188 22.88 -12.05 -6.27
C PHE A 188 22.30 -13.09 -7.25
N PRO A 189 23.15 -13.80 -8.02
CA PRO A 189 22.68 -14.71 -9.07
C PRO A 189 21.78 -15.84 -8.56
N PHE A 190 21.95 -16.28 -7.30
CA PHE A 190 21.24 -17.42 -6.72
C PHE A 190 20.12 -17.03 -5.73
N ARG A 191 19.82 -15.74 -5.57
CA ARG A 191 18.72 -15.30 -4.70
C ARG A 191 17.40 -15.38 -5.45
N ALA A 192 16.34 -15.81 -4.77
CA ALA A 192 15.02 -15.95 -5.39
C ALA A 192 14.23 -14.64 -5.40
N GLU A 193 14.51 -13.73 -4.46
CA GLU A 193 13.77 -12.48 -4.30
C GLU A 193 14.11 -11.50 -5.43
N LEU A 194 13.09 -10.86 -6.02
CA LEU A 194 13.28 -9.84 -7.05
C LEU A 194 13.90 -8.58 -6.47
N TRP A 195 13.22 -8.00 -5.48
CA TRP A 195 13.63 -6.75 -4.84
C TRP A 195 14.64 -7.06 -3.73
N LEU A 196 15.92 -6.84 -4.01
CA LEU A 196 17.00 -7.03 -3.05
C LEU A 196 17.78 -5.73 -2.90
N ARG A 197 18.20 -5.45 -1.67
CA ARG A 197 19.15 -4.40 -1.32
C ARG A 197 20.58 -4.88 -1.50
N ALA A 198 21.53 -3.94 -1.47
CA ALA A 198 22.97 -4.22 -1.59
C ALA A 198 23.51 -5.18 -0.51
N ASN A 199 22.80 -5.33 0.60
CA ASN A 199 23.12 -6.28 1.67
C ASN A 199 22.34 -7.61 1.58
N ALA A 200 21.80 -7.95 0.41
CA ALA A 200 21.06 -9.20 0.15
C ALA A 200 19.78 -9.40 0.97
N THR A 201 19.19 -8.32 1.47
CA THR A 201 17.88 -8.36 2.15
C THR A 201 16.84 -7.63 1.33
N VAL A 202 15.57 -8.00 1.49
CA VAL A 202 14.49 -7.30 0.78
C VAL A 202 14.25 -5.92 1.43
N PRO A 203 13.98 -4.87 0.62
CA PRO A 203 13.66 -3.57 1.16
C PRO A 203 12.39 -3.62 2.01
N THR A 204 12.42 -2.97 3.17
CA THR A 204 11.21 -2.78 3.99
C THR A 204 10.50 -1.49 3.63
N ARG A 205 9.25 -1.36 4.10
CA ARG A 205 8.49 -0.10 3.99
C ARG A 205 9.25 1.09 4.59
N SER A 206 9.85 0.94 5.77
CA SER A 206 10.63 2.01 6.41
C SER A 206 11.90 2.37 5.64
N TRP A 207 12.57 1.39 5.02
CA TRP A 207 13.70 1.66 4.12
C TRP A 207 13.26 2.54 2.93
N PHE A 208 12.17 2.17 2.26
CA PHE A 208 11.66 2.92 1.10
C PHE A 208 11.20 4.31 1.51
N MET A 209 10.43 4.42 2.60
CA MET A 209 9.90 5.70 3.09
C MET A 209 11.01 6.65 3.55
N ARG A 210 12.13 6.14 4.06
CA ARG A 210 13.29 6.97 4.44
C ARG A 210 13.90 7.63 3.21
N ARG A 211 14.10 6.88 2.13
CA ARG A 211 14.60 7.38 0.85
C ARG A 211 13.63 8.36 0.20
N LEU A 212 12.33 8.02 0.18
CA LEU A 212 11.28 8.88 -0.35
C LEU A 212 11.24 10.26 0.34
N ARG A 213 11.39 10.28 1.68
CA ARG A 213 11.40 11.53 2.48
C ARG A 213 12.67 12.35 2.31
N GLY A 214 13.76 11.76 1.83
CA GLY A 214 14.97 12.49 1.48
C GLY A 214 14.80 13.35 0.24
N ILE A 215 13.83 13.00 -0.62
CA ILE A 215 13.60 13.65 -1.93
C ILE A 215 12.33 14.50 -1.89
N PHE A 216 11.27 14.00 -1.26
CA PHE A 216 9.94 14.60 -1.32
C PHE A 216 9.45 15.14 0.02
N PRO A 217 8.58 16.17 -0.01
CA PRO A 217 7.90 16.66 1.17
C PRO A 217 6.99 15.60 1.81
N ARG A 218 6.58 15.86 3.07
CA ARG A 218 5.80 14.90 3.89
C ARG A 218 4.38 14.65 3.38
N ASP A 219 3.90 15.42 2.42
CA ASP A 219 2.62 15.22 1.74
C ASP A 219 2.67 14.08 0.71
N ILE A 220 3.86 13.57 0.37
CA ILE A 220 4.08 12.39 -0.47
C ILE A 220 4.38 11.15 0.40
N ALA A 221 3.83 10.00 0.02
CA ALA A 221 4.06 8.72 0.69
C ALA A 221 3.91 7.54 -0.29
N GLY A 222 4.04 6.30 0.19
CA GLY A 222 3.88 5.10 -0.66
C GLY A 222 2.55 5.01 -1.43
N HIS A 223 1.45 5.61 -0.95
CA HIS A 223 0.18 5.67 -1.68
C HIS A 223 0.18 6.69 -2.83
N SER A 224 1.09 7.67 -2.79
CA SER A 224 1.22 8.70 -3.81
C SER A 224 1.63 8.13 -5.17
N MET A 225 2.29 6.97 -5.21
CA MET A 225 2.68 6.29 -6.46
C MET A 225 1.44 5.84 -7.23
N ARG A 226 0.59 5.00 -6.63
CA ARG A 226 -0.67 4.55 -7.23
C ARG A 226 -1.60 5.72 -7.58
N ALA A 227 -1.75 6.68 -6.67
CA ALA A 227 -2.59 7.86 -6.93
C ALA A 227 -2.04 8.71 -8.11
N GLY A 228 -0.71 8.86 -8.18
CA GLY A 228 0.00 9.55 -9.25
C GLY A 228 -0.19 8.89 -10.60
N GLY A 229 0.06 7.58 -10.68
CA GLY A 229 -0.13 6.81 -11.89
C GLY A 229 -1.56 6.88 -12.40
N ALA A 230 -2.55 6.68 -11.51
CA ALA A 230 -3.97 6.75 -11.86
C ALA A 230 -4.36 8.14 -12.37
N THR A 231 -3.88 9.20 -11.72
CA THR A 231 -4.12 10.59 -12.16
C THR A 231 -3.48 10.85 -13.52
N SER A 232 -2.26 10.34 -13.76
CA SER A 232 -1.58 10.48 -15.05
C SER A 232 -2.30 9.74 -16.17
N LEU A 233 -2.89 8.58 -15.92
CA LEU A 233 -3.67 7.84 -16.91
C LEU A 233 -4.99 8.56 -17.22
N ALA A 234 -5.68 9.05 -16.19
CA ALA A 234 -6.89 9.84 -16.37
C ALA A 234 -6.63 11.11 -17.18
N ALA A 235 -5.52 11.82 -16.89
CA ALA A 235 -5.10 12.99 -17.65
C ALA A 235 -4.74 12.66 -19.12
N ALA A 236 -4.31 11.43 -19.40
CA ALA A 236 -4.05 10.94 -20.75
C ALA A 236 -5.32 10.41 -21.46
N GLY A 237 -6.51 10.53 -20.85
CA GLY A 237 -7.78 10.13 -21.45
C GLY A 237 -8.12 8.64 -21.30
N VAL A 238 -7.39 7.88 -20.47
CA VAL A 238 -7.71 6.47 -20.23
C VAL A 238 -9.02 6.35 -19.43
N SER A 239 -9.89 5.45 -19.85
CA SER A 239 -11.18 5.20 -19.19
C SER A 239 -11.00 4.81 -17.71
N PRO A 240 -11.84 5.32 -16.79
CA PRO A 240 -11.84 4.89 -15.39
C PRO A 240 -11.99 3.38 -15.19
N THR A 241 -12.71 2.69 -16.09
CA THR A 241 -12.89 1.23 -16.04
C THR A 241 -11.59 0.45 -16.25
N THR A 242 -10.63 1.04 -16.96
CA THR A 242 -9.31 0.44 -17.23
C THR A 242 -8.30 0.77 -16.13
N ILE A 243 -8.53 1.82 -15.33
CA ILE A 243 -7.64 2.27 -14.25
C ILE A 243 -7.90 1.53 -12.91
N GLN A 244 -9.11 0.98 -12.72
CA GLN A 244 -9.57 0.43 -11.43
C GLN A 244 -8.84 -0.83 -10.97
#